data_AF-A0A1Y1Q1C1-F1
#
_entry.id   AF-A0A1Y1Q1C1-F1
#
_cell.length_a   1.000
_cell.length_b   1.000
_cell.length_c   1.000
_cell.angle_alpha   90.00
_cell.angle_beta   90.00
_cell.angle_gamma   90.00
#
_symmetry.space_group_name_H-M   'P 1'
#
loop_
_entity.id
_entity.type
_entity.pdbx_description
1 polymer ?
#
loop_
_entity_poly.entity_id
_entity_poly.type
_entity_poly.pdbx_seq_one_letter_code
_entity_poly.pdbx_strand_id
1 'polypeptide(L)'
;MKLRIDYSWQAQKFLNQNGAVLTVTQVDTLITKAIKKLLKIEDTNIDVQALKGNRRGFYRIRTGKVRIVFSYQSGVVMVVAVVAIDFRGGIYK
;
A
#
# COMPACT_ATOMS: atom_id res chain seq x y z
N MET A 1 4.45 -12.62 12.46
CA MET A 1 5.11 -11.44 11.87
C MET A 1 4.54 -10.19 12.53
N LYS A 2 5.38 -9.31 13.07
CA LYS A 2 4.93 -8.01 13.61
C LYS A 2 5.04 -6.98 12.48
N LEU A 3 3.90 -6.43 12.06
CA LEU A 3 3.77 -5.47 10.97
C LEU A 3 3.40 -4.11 11.55
N ARG A 4 4.15 -3.05 11.19
CA ARG A 4 3.81 -1.66 11.48
C ARG A 4 3.54 -0.95 10.16
N ILE A 5 2.39 -0.29 10.05
CA ILE A 5 1.99 0.44 8.84
C ILE A 5 1.98 1.92 9.18
N ASP A 6 2.88 2.66 8.54
CA ASP A 6 3.04 4.10 8.72
C ASP A 6 2.48 4.81 7.48
N TYR A 7 1.66 5.84 7.68
CA TYR A 7 0.99 6.58 6.61
C TYR A 7 1.67 7.94 6.41
N SER A 8 1.96 8.28 5.15
CA SER A 8 2.32 9.64 4.78
C SER A 8 1.15 10.61 5.01
N TRP A 9 1.47 11.90 5.13
CA TRP A 9 0.45 12.94 5.18
C TRP A 9 -0.49 12.91 3.98
N GLN A 10 0.02 12.67 2.75
CA GLN A 10 -0.83 12.57 1.56
C GLN A 10 -1.80 11.39 1.64
N ALA A 11 -1.32 10.21 2.06
CA ALA A 11 -2.17 9.04 2.21
C ALA A 11 -3.26 9.26 3.27
N GLN A 12 -2.90 9.88 4.39
CA GLN A 12 -3.84 10.16 5.47
C GLN A 12 -4.88 11.21 5.05
N LYS A 13 -4.46 12.25 4.32
CA LYS A 13 -5.37 13.23 3.71
C LYS A 13 -6.38 12.57 2.78
N PHE A 14 -5.94 11.65 1.92
CA PHE A 14 -6.85 10.92 1.02
C PHE A 14 -7.89 10.11 1.81
N LEU A 15 -7.45 9.35 2.82
CA LEU A 15 -8.34 8.52 3.64
C LEU A 15 -9.36 9.34 4.41
N ASN A 16 -8.94 10.48 4.97
CA ASN A 16 -9.84 11.39 5.68
C ASN A 16 -10.91 11.99 4.75
N GLN A 17 -10.54 12.31 3.51
CA GLN A 17 -11.45 12.91 2.52
C GLN A 17 -12.34 11.88 1.82
N ASN A 18 -11.92 10.61 1.76
CA ASN A 18 -12.55 9.57 0.93
C ASN A 18 -12.87 8.29 1.72
N GLY A 19 -13.19 8.40 3.01
CA GLY A 19 -13.45 7.25 3.87
C GLY A 19 -14.57 6.33 3.39
N ALA A 20 -15.53 6.84 2.62
CA ALA A 20 -16.58 6.03 1.97
C ALA A 20 -16.06 5.15 0.82
N VAL A 21 -14.92 5.51 0.21
CA VAL A 21 -14.29 4.78 -0.89
C VAL A 21 -13.30 3.74 -0.36
N LEU A 22 -12.50 4.12 0.63
CA LEU A 22 -11.47 3.26 1.21
C LEU A 22 -11.19 3.67 2.65
N THR A 23 -11.35 2.73 3.58
CA THR A 23 -11.07 2.95 5.01
C THR A 23 -9.64 2.54 5.37
N VAL A 24 -9.13 3.05 6.48
CA VAL A 24 -7.82 2.67 7.03
C VAL A 24 -7.73 1.15 7.24
N THR A 25 -8.76 0.55 7.83
CA THR A 25 -8.81 -0.91 8.07
C THR A 25 -8.76 -1.73 6.77
N GLN A 26 -9.41 -1.24 5.71
CA GLN A 26 -9.30 -1.87 4.38
C GLN A 26 -7.89 -1.74 3.82
N VAL A 27 -7.23 -0.59 3.98
CA VAL A 27 -5.82 -0.42 3.57
C VAL A 27 -4.92 -1.36 4.35
N ASP A 28 -5.05 -1.44 5.67
CA ASP A 28 -4.24 -2.34 6.50
C ASP A 28 -4.37 -3.80 6.07
N THR A 29 -5.60 -4.22 5.74
CA THR A 29 -5.88 -5.56 5.22
C THR A 29 -5.22 -5.80 3.86
N LEU A 30 -5.30 -4.82 2.96
CA LEU A 30 -4.67 -4.90 1.63
C LEU A 30 -3.16 -4.95 1.73
N ILE A 31 -2.55 -4.10 2.57
CA ILE A 31 -1.11 -4.08 2.81
C ILE A 31 -0.65 -5.42 3.39
N THR A 32 -1.37 -5.96 4.37
CA THR A 32 -1.03 -7.25 4.98
C THR A 32 -1.04 -8.39 3.94
N LYS A 33 -2.07 -8.46 3.09
CA LYS A 33 -2.14 -9.44 2.00
C LYS A 33 -1.02 -9.27 0.98
N ALA A 34 -0.74 -8.02 0.59
CA ALA A 34 0.33 -7.69 -0.34
C ALA A 34 1.70 -8.14 0.18
N ILE A 35 2.00 -7.86 1.45
CA ILE A 35 3.25 -8.29 2.10
C ILE A 35 3.37 -9.81 2.13
N LYS A 36 2.31 -10.51 2.56
CA LYS A 36 2.32 -11.99 2.57
C LYS A 36 2.61 -12.59 1.19
N LYS A 37 2.04 -12.00 0.13
CA LYS A 37 2.30 -12.41 -1.25
C LYS A 37 3.73 -12.10 -1.70
N LEU A 38 4.23 -10.89 -1.42
CA LEU A 38 5.58 -10.47 -1.80
C LEU A 38 6.67 -11.30 -1.11
N LEU A 39 6.42 -11.71 0.14
CA LEU A 39 7.31 -12.58 0.90
C LEU A 39 7.10 -14.07 0.64
N LYS A 40 6.18 -14.44 -0.27
CA LYS A 40 5.83 -15.84 -0.58
C LYS A 40 5.39 -16.66 0.64
N ILE A 41 4.78 -16.00 1.63
CA ILE A 41 4.22 -16.66 2.82
C ILE A 41 2.86 -17.28 2.50
N GLU A 42 2.05 -16.56 1.70
CA GLU A 42 0.69 -16.96 1.34
C GLU A 42 0.40 -16.43 -0.07
N ASP A 43 -0.16 -17.27 -0.95
CA ASP A 43 -0.63 -16.81 -2.24
C ASP A 43 -2.02 -16.17 -2.08
N THR A 44 -2.03 -14.83 -2.11
CA THR A 44 -3.25 -14.06 -1.97
C THR A 44 -3.69 -13.49 -3.33
N ASN A 45 -5.00 -13.46 -3.56
CA ASN A 45 -5.57 -12.82 -4.74
C ASN A 45 -5.57 -11.28 -4.58
N ILE A 46 -4.38 -10.68 -4.64
CA ILE A 46 -4.18 -9.24 -4.62
C ILE A 46 -3.38 -8.78 -5.83
N ASP A 47 -3.83 -7.68 -6.44
CA ASP A 47 -3.16 -6.99 -7.56
C ASP A 47 -2.08 -6.06 -7.02
N VAL A 48 -0.97 -6.66 -6.61
CA VAL A 48 0.25 -5.97 -6.18
C VAL A 48 1.31 -6.07 -7.28
N GLN A 49 1.96 -4.96 -7.59
CA GLN A 49 3.04 -4.89 -8.58
C GLN A 49 4.21 -4.04 -8.06
N ALA A 50 5.44 -4.49 -8.32
CA ALA A 50 6.63 -3.68 -8.11
C ALA A 50 6.69 -2.54 -9.14
N LEU A 51 7.00 -1.33 -8.68
CA LEU A 51 7.24 -0.18 -9.55
C LEU A 51 8.68 -0.23 -10.12
N LYS A 52 8.85 0.34 -11.32
CA LYS A 52 10.11 0.34 -12.07
C LYS A 52 10.70 1.76 -12.15
N GLY A 53 11.93 1.87 -12.66
CA GLY A 53 12.62 3.15 -12.87
C GLY A 53 12.93 3.88 -11.56
N ASN A 54 12.68 5.19 -11.50
CA ASN A 54 12.96 6.04 -10.34
C ASN A 54 12.16 5.65 -9.07
N ARG A 55 11.15 4.78 -9.21
CA ARG A 55 10.36 4.24 -8.08
C ARG A 55 10.72 2.79 -7.75
N ARG A 56 11.94 2.35 -8.06
CA ARG A 56 12.44 1.03 -7.64
C ARG A 56 12.40 0.92 -6.11
N GLY A 57 11.97 -0.23 -5.59
CA GLY A 57 11.76 -0.43 -4.15
C GLY A 57 10.37 -0.04 -3.64
N PHE A 58 9.54 0.57 -4.50
CA PHE A 58 8.13 0.79 -4.22
C PHE A 58 7.25 -0.27 -4.90
N TYR A 59 6.08 -0.46 -4.31
CA TYR A 59 5.05 -1.38 -4.74
C TYR A 59 3.74 -0.62 -4.84
N ARG A 60 2.84 -1.15 -5.67
CA ARG A 60 1.50 -0.60 -5.85
C ARG A 60 0.46 -1.69 -5.73
N ILE A 61 -0.55 -1.46 -4.90
CA ILE A 61 -1.80 -2.23 -4.89
C ILE A 61 -2.82 -1.48 -5.74
N ARG A 62 -3.52 -2.20 -6.63
CA ARG A 62 -4.71 -1.68 -7.30
C ARG A 62 -5.96 -2.25 -6.64
N THR A 63 -6.86 -1.39 -6.18
CA THR A 63 -8.16 -1.78 -5.62
C THR A 63 -9.26 -0.91 -6.22
N GLY A 64 -10.04 -1.49 -7.14
CA GLY A 64 -11.03 -0.75 -7.93
C GLY A 64 -10.41 0.45 -8.66
N LYS A 65 -10.87 1.66 -8.31
CA LYS A 65 -10.40 2.94 -8.87
C LYS A 65 -9.23 3.56 -8.09
N VAL A 66 -8.83 2.97 -6.96
CA VAL A 66 -7.79 3.50 -6.07
C VAL A 66 -6.49 2.72 -6.25
N ARG A 67 -5.38 3.44 -6.13
CA ARG A 67 -4.03 2.88 -6.07
C ARG A 67 -3.40 3.24 -4.75
N ILE A 68 -2.75 2.27 -4.13
CA ILE A 68 -1.99 2.44 -2.89
C ILE A 68 -0.53 2.20 -3.25
N VAL A 69 0.34 3.19 -3.04
CA VAL A 69 1.78 3.05 -3.23
C VAL A 69 2.44 2.93 -1.87
N PHE A 70 3.26 1.91 -1.71
CA PHE A 70 3.96 1.64 -0.47
C PHE A 70 5.38 1.13 -0.71
N SER A 71 6.24 1.26 0.29
CA SER A 71 7.50 0.54 0.39
C SER A 71 7.52 -0.24 1.70
N TYR A 72 8.41 -1.21 1.82
CA TYR A 72 8.62 -1.92 3.08
C TYR A 72 10.10 -2.14 3.33
N GLN A 73 10.46 -2.21 4.60
CA GLN A 73 11.79 -2.61 5.05
C GLN A 73 11.68 -3.83 5.96
N SER A 74 12.56 -4.80 5.74
CA SER A 74 12.62 -6.03 6.52
C SER A 74 13.50 -5.82 7.76
N GLY A 75 13.05 -6.31 8.91
CA GLY A 75 13.70 -6.22 10.21
C GLY A 75 12.93 -7.03 11.25
N VAL A 76 13.23 -6.85 12.54
CA VAL A 76 12.47 -7.52 13.64
C VAL A 76 10.98 -7.12 13.61
N VAL A 77 10.70 -5.88 13.22
CA VAL A 77 9.35 -5.40 12.86
C VAL A 77 9.39 -5.02 11.39
N MET A 78 8.44 -5.53 10.61
CA MET A 78 8.30 -5.11 9.23
C MET A 78 7.58 -3.77 9.20
N VAL A 79 8.25 -2.75 8.67
CA VAL A 79 7.68 -1.41 8.54
C VAL A 79 7.23 -1.23 7.10
N VAL A 80 5.96 -0.90 6.91
CA VAL A 80 5.38 -0.54 5.62
C VAL A 80 5.05 0.93 5.62
N ALA A 81 5.67 1.69 4.71
CA ALA A 81 5.38 3.10 4.51
C ALA A 81 4.38 3.26 3.36
N VAL A 82 3.15 3.70 3.66
CA VAL A 82 2.13 4.05 2.66
C VAL A 82 2.38 5.48 2.19
N VAL A 83 3.01 5.61 1.02
CA VAL A 83 3.51 6.89 0.49
C VAL A 83 2.43 7.69 -0.23
N ALA A 84 1.47 7.01 -0.85
CA ALA A 84 0.34 7.70 -1.47
C ALA A 84 -0.86 6.76 -1.62
N ILE A 85 -2.05 7.32 -1.45
CA ILE A 85 -3.30 6.68 -1.85
C ILE A 85 -4.02 7.70 -2.73
N ASP A 86 -4.40 7.29 -3.94
CA ASP A 86 -5.10 8.19 -4.85
C ASP A 86 -5.94 7.42 -5.88
N PHE A 87 -6.88 8.12 -6.50
CA PHE A 87 -7.63 7.62 -7.64
C PHE A 87 -6.73 7.39 -8.87
N ARG A 88 -7.26 6.62 -9.81
CA ARG A 88 -6.62 6.30 -11.08
C ARG A 88 -6.32 7.58 -11.87
N GLY A 89 -5.08 8.06 -11.81
CA GLY A 89 -4.59 9.21 -12.58
C GLY A 89 -3.98 10.32 -11.71
N GLY A 90 -4.31 10.36 -10.42
CA GLY A 90 -3.76 11.36 -9.49
C GLY A 90 -2.38 10.97 -8.90
N ILE A 91 -2.10 9.67 -8.76
CA ILE A 91 -0.90 9.15 -8.06
C ILE A 91 0.48 9.44 -8.72
N TYR A 92 0.48 10.09 -9.89
CA TYR A 92 1.67 10.46 -10.64
C TYR A 92 1.79 11.98 -10.85
N LYS A 93 0.88 12.78 -10.27
CA LYS A 93 1.00 14.23 -10.22
C LYS A 93 1.93 14.67 -9.08
#